data_AF-A0A182ST41-F1
#
_entry.id   AF-A0A182ST41-F1
#
_cell.length_a   1.000
_cell.length_b   1.000
_cell.length_c   1.000
_cell.angle_alpha   90.00
_cell.angle_beta   90.00
_cell.angle_gamma   90.00
#
_symmetry.space_group_name_H-M   'P 1'
#
loop_
_entity.id
_entity.type
_entity.pdbx_description
1 polymer ?
#
loop_
_entity_poly.entity_id
_entity_poly.type
_entity_poly.pdbx_seq_one_letter_code
_entity_poly.pdbx_strand_id
1 'polypeptide(L)'
;MMESGAGTVELSTTELQDLLEDRMKVYNNLALAQLKISAHEAALKSVDHVLKCQPNNAKALYRKGKELSKLILKSKREARNERDLYQKMLGQAQKLEQKTKVAPTAQNNESSKIMMWGYLVGTILIGVVGVAIFRYNNP
;
A
#
# COMPACT_ATOMS: atom_id res chain seq x y z
N MET A 1 -57.94 3.99 -45.53
CA MET A 1 -57.58 4.05 -44.10
C MET A 1 -56.38 3.14 -43.90
N MET A 2 -55.37 3.66 -43.21
CA MET A 2 -53.97 3.24 -43.25
C MET A 2 -53.71 1.82 -42.71
N GLU A 3 -52.81 1.09 -43.36
CA GLU A 3 -52.07 -0.02 -42.76
C GLU A 3 -51.30 0.50 -41.54
N SER A 4 -51.69 0.08 -40.33
CA SER A 4 -50.86 0.26 -39.15
C SER A 4 -49.86 -0.89 -39.08
N GLY A 5 -48.73 -0.71 -39.76
CA GLY A 5 -47.54 -1.55 -39.60
C GLY A 5 -46.96 -1.39 -38.20
N ALA A 6 -47.53 -2.06 -37.21
CA ALA A 6 -46.90 -2.32 -35.94
C ALA A 6 -45.95 -3.51 -36.13
N GLY A 7 -44.77 -3.24 -36.67
CA GLY A 7 -43.68 -4.20 -36.72
C GLY A 7 -43.19 -4.52 -35.32
N THR A 8 -43.91 -5.39 -34.61
CA THR A 8 -43.34 -6.11 -33.48
C THR A 8 -42.25 -6.99 -34.07
N VAL A 9 -41.00 -6.57 -33.91
CA VAL A 9 -39.82 -7.39 -34.19
C VAL A 9 -39.89 -8.56 -33.21
N GLU A 10 -40.63 -9.62 -33.57
CA GLU A 10 -40.48 -10.92 -32.93
C GLU A 10 -39.09 -11.40 -33.31
N LEU A 11 -38.10 -11.04 -32.49
CA LEU A 11 -36.77 -11.60 -32.56
C LEU A 11 -36.94 -13.11 -32.48
N SER A 12 -36.57 -13.82 -33.55
CA SER A 12 -36.69 -15.26 -33.55
C SER A 12 -35.83 -15.82 -32.41
N THR A 13 -36.27 -16.92 -31.80
CA THR A 13 -35.54 -17.58 -30.70
C THR A 13 -34.07 -17.82 -31.04
N THR A 14 -33.77 -18.02 -32.33
CA THR A 14 -32.42 -18.19 -32.89
C THR A 14 -31.60 -16.90 -32.86
N GLU A 15 -32.14 -15.77 -33.30
CA GLU A 15 -31.44 -14.46 -33.26
C GLU A 15 -31.16 -14.01 -31.83
N LEU A 16 -32.07 -14.32 -30.90
CA LEU A 16 -31.87 -14.05 -29.47
C LEU A 16 -30.71 -14.90 -28.92
N GLN A 17 -30.59 -16.15 -29.36
CA GLN A 17 -29.51 -17.06 -28.99
C GLN A 17 -28.15 -16.54 -29.48
N ASP A 18 -28.09 -16.07 -30.73
CA ASP A 18 -26.87 -15.51 -31.33
C ASP A 18 -26.41 -14.23 -30.62
N LEU A 19 -27.35 -13.33 -30.30
CA LEU A 19 -27.06 -12.12 -29.51
C LEU A 19 -26.51 -12.44 -28.12
N LEU A 20 -27.04 -13.46 -27.46
CA LEU A 20 -26.55 -13.93 -26.17
C LEU A 20 -25.12 -14.48 -26.30
N GLU A 21 -24.84 -15.25 -27.34
CA GLU A 21 -23.52 -15.79 -27.60
C GLU A 21 -22.47 -14.70 -27.88
N ASP A 22 -22.82 -13.70 -28.68
CA ASP A 22 -21.92 -12.57 -28.95
C ASP A 22 -21.68 -11.70 -27.72
N ARG A 23 -22.72 -11.44 -26.93
CA ARG A 23 -22.58 -10.75 -25.63
C ARG A 23 -21.60 -11.48 -24.72
N MET A 24 -21.64 -12.80 -24.68
CA MET A 24 -20.75 -13.64 -23.88
C MET A 24 -19.29 -13.58 -24.35
N LYS A 25 -19.04 -13.48 -25.67
CA LYS A 25 -17.69 -13.26 -26.22
C LYS A 25 -17.14 -11.90 -25.80
N VAL A 26 -17.94 -10.84 -25.87
CA VAL A 26 -17.54 -9.48 -25.47
C VAL A 26 -17.17 -9.44 -23.98
N TYR A 27 -18.01 -9.97 -23.09
CA TYR A 27 -17.68 -10.02 -21.66
C TYR A 27 -16.42 -10.85 -21.37
N ASN A 28 -16.18 -11.93 -22.12
CA ASN A 28 -14.96 -12.72 -21.98
C ASN A 28 -13.69 -11.94 -22.36
N ASN A 29 -13.75 -11.16 -23.45
CA ASN A 29 -12.64 -10.31 -23.88
C ASN A 29 -12.42 -9.15 -22.90
N LEU A 30 -13.50 -8.54 -22.42
CA LEU A 30 -13.47 -7.49 -21.41
C LEU A 30 -12.84 -7.99 -20.10
N ALA A 31 -13.29 -9.14 -19.59
CA ALA A 31 -12.70 -9.76 -18.41
C ALA A 31 -11.20 -10.00 -18.61
N LEU A 32 -10.78 -10.55 -19.76
CA LEU A 32 -9.37 -10.77 -20.07
C LEU A 32 -8.55 -9.47 -20.10
N ALA A 33 -9.09 -8.39 -20.66
CA ALA A 33 -8.44 -7.08 -20.65
C ALA A 33 -8.31 -6.52 -19.22
N GLN A 34 -9.36 -6.62 -18.42
CA GLN A 34 -9.38 -6.22 -17.00
C GLN A 34 -8.34 -7.00 -16.18
N LEU A 35 -8.16 -8.30 -16.47
CA LEU A 35 -7.12 -9.12 -15.86
C LEU A 35 -5.71 -8.63 -16.20
N LYS A 36 -5.46 -8.21 -17.44
CA LYS A 36 -4.14 -7.69 -17.86
C LYS A 36 -3.78 -6.40 -17.14
N ILE A 37 -4.76 -5.55 -16.85
CA ILE A 37 -4.57 -4.29 -16.10
C ILE A 37 -4.70 -4.46 -14.58
N SER A 38 -4.82 -5.70 -14.08
CA SER A 38 -5.01 -5.99 -12.64
C SER A 38 -6.25 -5.34 -12.01
N ALA A 39 -7.26 -5.01 -12.81
CA ALA A 39 -8.57 -4.50 -12.38
C ALA A 39 -9.48 -5.67 -11.97
N HIS A 40 -9.08 -6.37 -10.90
CA HIS A 40 -9.66 -7.66 -10.51
C HIS A 40 -11.16 -7.56 -10.13
N GLU A 41 -11.58 -6.49 -9.47
CA GLU A 41 -12.99 -6.28 -9.12
C GLU A 41 -13.88 -6.10 -10.36
N ALA A 42 -13.39 -5.37 -11.37
CA ALA A 42 -14.11 -5.17 -12.62
C ALA A 42 -14.20 -6.48 -13.41
N ALA A 43 -13.14 -7.29 -13.42
CA ALA A 43 -13.14 -8.63 -14.01
C ALA A 43 -14.20 -9.53 -13.37
N LEU A 44 -14.33 -9.51 -12.04
CA LEU A 44 -15.35 -10.28 -11.33
C LEU A 44 -16.78 -9.84 -11.71
N LYS A 45 -17.04 -8.54 -11.82
CA LYS A 45 -18.34 -8.02 -12.28
C LYS A 45 -18.66 -8.50 -13.70
N SER A 46 -17.70 -8.45 -14.62
CA SER A 46 -17.86 -8.93 -16.00
C SER A 46 -18.19 -10.43 -16.05
N VAL A 47 -17.53 -11.24 -15.20
CA VAL A 47 -17.81 -12.67 -15.08
C VAL A 47 -19.18 -12.94 -14.42
N ASP A 48 -19.61 -12.12 -13.47
CA ASP A 48 -20.95 -12.23 -12.89
C ASP A 48 -22.06 -11.93 -13.90
N HIS A 49 -21.87 -10.98 -14.82
CA HIS A 49 -22.82 -10.75 -15.92
C HIS A 49 -22.96 -11.98 -16.83
N VAL A 50 -21.85 -12.66 -17.10
CA VAL A 50 -21.82 -13.91 -17.87
C VAL A 50 -22.58 -15.03 -17.13
N LEU A 51 -22.32 -15.19 -15.84
CA LEU A 51 -22.96 -16.23 -15.01
C LEU A 51 -24.45 -15.96 -14.77
N LYS A 52 -24.90 -14.69 -14.80
CA LYS A 52 -26.34 -14.36 -14.77
C LYS A 52 -27.09 -14.85 -16.00
N CYS A 53 -26.45 -14.83 -17.17
CA CYS A 53 -27.06 -15.30 -18.42
C CYS A 53 -26.90 -16.81 -18.60
N GLN A 54 -25.75 -17.37 -18.20
CA GLN A 54 -25.45 -18.79 -18.29
C GLN A 54 -24.85 -19.29 -16.97
N PRO A 55 -25.70 -19.64 -15.99
CA PRO A 55 -25.24 -20.04 -14.64
C PRO A 55 -24.39 -21.30 -14.65
N ASN A 56 -24.58 -22.18 -15.64
CA ASN A 56 -23.84 -23.44 -15.76
C ASN A 56 -22.61 -23.35 -16.71
N ASN A 57 -22.15 -22.13 -17.03
CA ASN A 57 -21.00 -21.95 -17.90
C ASN A 57 -19.68 -22.28 -17.15
N ALA A 58 -19.18 -23.49 -17.39
CA ALA A 58 -17.94 -23.99 -16.78
C ALA A 58 -16.71 -23.09 -17.02
N LYS A 59 -16.61 -22.45 -18.20
CA LYS A 59 -15.49 -21.54 -18.51
C LYS A 59 -15.54 -20.29 -17.64
N ALA A 60 -16.72 -19.74 -17.40
CA ALA A 60 -16.90 -18.56 -16.57
C ALA A 60 -16.63 -18.84 -15.09
N LEU A 61 -17.12 -19.98 -14.57
CA LEU A 61 -16.85 -20.43 -13.21
C LEU A 61 -15.36 -20.64 -12.95
N TYR A 62 -14.65 -21.30 -13.88
CA TYR A 62 -13.21 -21.48 -13.79
C TYR A 62 -12.46 -20.15 -13.74
N ARG A 63 -12.84 -19.19 -14.60
CA ARG A 63 -12.25 -17.84 -14.61
C ARG A 63 -12.49 -17.10 -13.29
N LYS A 64 -13.71 -17.18 -12.74
CA LYS A 64 -14.05 -16.59 -11.43
C LYS A 64 -13.18 -17.17 -10.32
N GLY A 65 -13.05 -18.50 -10.26
CA GLY A 65 -12.22 -19.19 -9.27
C GLY A 65 -10.73 -18.83 -9.37
N LYS A 66 -10.19 -18.82 -10.58
CA LYS A 66 -8.80 -18.38 -10.84
C LYS A 66 -8.57 -16.94 -10.40
N GLU A 67 -9.56 -16.09 -10.60
CA GLU A 67 -9.47 -14.67 -10.26
C GLU A 67 -9.50 -14.42 -8.76
N LEU A 68 -10.47 -15.03 -8.06
CA LEU A 68 -10.53 -15.00 -6.60
C LEU A 68 -9.24 -15.55 -5.97
N SER A 69 -8.68 -16.62 -6.54
CA SER A 69 -7.43 -17.20 -6.06
C SER A 69 -6.27 -16.21 -6.15
N LYS A 70 -6.16 -15.45 -7.25
CA LYS A 70 -5.14 -14.41 -7.40
C LYS A 70 -5.31 -13.28 -6.40
N LEU A 71 -6.55 -12.82 -6.21
CA LEU A 71 -6.88 -11.78 -5.23
C LEU A 71 -6.50 -12.20 -3.81
N ILE A 72 -6.88 -13.41 -3.40
CA ILE A 72 -6.52 -13.97 -2.10
C ILE A 72 -5.00 -14.10 -1.94
N LEU A 73 -4.29 -14.50 -3.01
CA LEU A 73 -2.84 -14.59 -2.97
C LEU A 73 -2.18 -13.22 -2.80
N LYS A 74 -2.73 -12.20 -3.45
CA LYS A 74 -2.26 -10.81 -3.39
C LYS A 74 -2.48 -10.24 -1.98
N SER A 75 -3.69 -10.34 -1.43
CA SER A 75 -3.99 -9.87 -0.07
C SER A 75 -3.13 -10.58 0.99
N LYS A 76 -2.91 -11.90 0.83
CA LYS A 76 -2.01 -12.66 1.71
C LYS A 76 -0.54 -12.24 1.55
N ARG A 77 -0.13 -11.75 0.38
CA ARG A 77 1.23 -11.26 0.14
C ARG A 77 1.41 -9.88 0.77
N GLU A 78 0.42 -9.00 0.64
CA GLU A 78 0.37 -7.68 1.30
C GLU A 78 0.44 -7.83 2.83
N ALA A 79 -0.39 -8.69 3.42
CA ALA A 79 -0.36 -8.96 4.86
C ALA A 79 0.98 -9.55 5.35
N ARG A 80 1.65 -10.37 4.52
CA ARG A 80 2.99 -10.88 4.84
C ARG A 80 4.06 -9.79 4.74
N ASN A 81 3.96 -8.93 3.73
CA ASN A 81 4.89 -7.83 3.53
C ASN A 81 4.83 -6.82 4.69
N GLU A 82 3.63 -6.50 5.16
CA GLU A 82 3.43 -5.66 6.35
C GLU A 82 4.08 -6.29 7.58
N ARG A 83 3.82 -7.58 7.85
CA ARG A 83 4.43 -8.29 9.00
C ARG A 83 5.95 -8.33 8.92
N ASP A 84 6.52 -8.59 7.75
CA ASP A 84 7.96 -8.58 7.53
C ASP A 84 8.55 -7.18 7.78
N LEU A 85 7.87 -6.12 7.32
CA LEU A 85 8.25 -4.74 7.60
C LEU A 85 8.24 -4.43 9.10
N TYR A 86 7.16 -4.78 9.82
CA TYR A 86 7.09 -4.61 11.28
C TYR A 86 8.22 -5.34 12.01
N GLN A 87 8.49 -6.58 11.63
CA GLN A 87 9.55 -7.37 12.24
C GLN A 87 10.94 -6.76 12.00
N LYS A 88 11.21 -6.26 10.79
CA LYS A 88 12.45 -5.56 10.46
C LYS A 88 12.61 -4.26 11.25
N MET A 89 11.54 -3.47 11.38
CA MET A 89 11.57 -2.21 12.14
C MET A 89 11.85 -2.47 13.64
N LEU A 90 11.18 -3.45 14.24
CA LEU A 90 11.40 -3.83 15.64
C LEU A 90 12.80 -4.42 15.87
N GLY A 91 13.27 -5.30 14.99
CA GLY A 91 14.60 -5.89 15.09
C GLY A 91 15.72 -4.84 14.96
N GLN A 92 15.55 -3.86 14.07
CA GLN A 92 16.47 -2.72 13.97
C GLN A 92 16.44 -1.84 15.21
N ALA A 93 15.25 -1.55 15.76
CA ALA A 93 15.10 -0.77 16.98
C ALA A 93 15.81 -1.44 18.18
N GLN A 94 15.64 -2.75 18.36
CA GLN A 94 16.34 -3.51 19.40
C GLN A 94 17.87 -3.49 19.21
N LYS A 95 18.34 -3.61 17.97
CA LYS A 95 19.78 -3.56 17.65
C LYS A 95 20.37 -2.16 17.91
N LEU A 96 19.61 -1.10 17.66
CA LEU A 96 19.97 0.28 18.01
C LEU A 96 20.02 0.47 19.53
N GLU A 97 19.03 -0.02 20.27
CA GLU A 97 19.03 0.04 21.74
C GLU A 97 20.16 -0.78 22.37
N GLN A 98 20.49 -1.96 21.83
CA GLN A 98 21.64 -2.73 22.28
C GLN A 98 22.96 -2.06 21.95
N LYS A 99 23.10 -1.42 20.78
CA LYS A 99 24.28 -0.62 20.45
C LYS A 99 24.44 0.57 21.41
N THR A 100 23.35 1.11 21.92
CA THR A 100 23.35 2.16 22.96
C THR A 100 23.69 1.59 24.35
N LYS A 101 23.28 0.36 24.67
CA LYS A 101 23.58 -0.32 25.96
C LYS A 101 24.96 -0.98 26.01
N VAL A 102 25.58 -1.26 24.86
CA VAL A 102 26.92 -1.85 24.72
C VAL A 102 27.86 -0.87 23.99
N ALA A 103 27.76 0.42 24.31
CA ALA A 103 28.95 1.27 24.20
C ALA A 103 29.81 0.99 25.44
N PRO A 104 30.91 0.20 25.34
CA PRO A 104 31.96 0.33 26.32
C PRO A 104 32.44 1.79 26.29
N THR A 105 32.97 2.23 27.42
CA THR A 105 33.90 3.34 27.57
C THR A 105 34.87 3.46 26.38
N ALA A 106 34.43 4.12 25.32
CA ALA A 106 35.30 4.73 24.35
C ALA A 106 35.48 6.17 24.83
N GLN A 107 36.52 6.38 25.64
CA GLN A 107 37.21 7.66 25.68
C GLN A 107 37.67 7.96 24.25
N ASN A 108 36.76 8.52 23.46
CA ASN A 108 37.02 8.99 22.12
C ASN A 108 37.40 10.47 22.23
N ASN A 109 38.43 10.84 21.49
CA ASN A 109 39.19 12.10 21.46
C ASN A 109 38.34 13.40 21.37
N GLU A 110 37.02 13.30 21.22
CA GLU A 110 36.06 14.41 21.28
C GLU A 110 35.65 14.80 22.71
N SER A 111 35.69 13.90 23.70
CA SER A 111 35.38 14.26 25.09
C SER A 111 36.39 15.26 25.67
N SER A 112 37.66 15.14 25.28
CA SER A 112 38.70 16.10 25.65
C SER A 112 38.44 17.49 25.04
N LYS A 113 37.90 17.55 23.81
CA LYS A 113 37.49 18.82 23.20
C LYS A 113 36.27 19.38 23.91
N ILE A 114 35.23 18.59 24.14
CA ILE A 114 34.02 19.06 24.83
C ILE A 114 34.33 19.53 26.25
N MET A 115 35.19 18.83 26.99
CA MET A 115 35.68 19.30 28.30
C MET A 115 36.53 20.57 28.18
N MET A 116 37.40 20.68 27.16
CA MET A 116 38.22 21.87 26.94
C MET A 116 37.37 23.10 26.57
N TRP A 117 36.38 22.97 25.68
CA TRP A 117 35.42 24.03 25.34
C TRP A 117 34.51 24.38 26.52
N GLY A 118 34.08 23.39 27.31
CA GLY A 118 33.31 23.62 28.54
C GLY A 118 34.07 24.42 29.59
N TYR A 119 35.36 24.12 29.80
CA TYR A 119 36.22 24.92 30.69
C TYR A 119 36.46 26.34 30.15
N LEU A 120 36.65 26.50 28.84
CA LEU A 120 36.91 27.80 28.22
C LEU A 120 35.69 28.74 28.31
N VAL A 121 34.47 28.21 28.18
CA VAL A 121 33.24 28.98 28.43
C VAL A 121 33.03 29.24 29.92
N GLY A 122 33.37 28.27 30.78
CA GLY A 122 33.26 28.40 32.24
C GLY A 122 34.15 29.50 32.84
N THR A 123 35.38 29.67 32.36
CA THR A 123 36.28 30.73 32.85
C THR A 123 35.81 32.14 32.49
N ILE A 124 35.19 32.32 31.33
CA ILE A 124 34.63 33.62 30.90
C ILE A 124 33.49 34.05 31.83
N LEU A 125 32.61 33.12 32.22
CA LEU A 125 31.50 33.42 33.12
C LEU A 125 31.97 33.88 34.51
N ILE A 126 32.99 33.24 35.07
CA ILE A 126 33.58 33.65 36.36
C ILE A 126 34.16 35.07 36.27
N GLY A 127 34.81 35.40 35.17
CA GLY A 127 35.34 36.75 34.92
C GLY A 127 34.25 37.83 34.85
N VAL A 128 33.16 37.59 34.11
CA VAL A 128 32.05 38.55 33.98
C VAL A 128 31.33 38.75 35.32
N VAL A 129 31.10 37.68 36.08
CA VAL A 129 30.51 37.75 37.43
C VAL A 129 31.42 38.55 38.37
N GLY A 130 32.74 38.31 38.33
CA GLY A 130 33.71 39.05 39.13
C GLY A 130 33.72 40.56 38.83
N VAL A 131 33.72 40.94 37.55
CA VAL A 131 33.69 42.37 37.13
C VAL A 131 32.36 43.04 37.51
N ALA A 132 31.24 42.33 37.39
CA ALA A 132 29.94 42.86 37.80
C ALA A 132 29.88 43.12 39.31
N ILE A 133 30.39 42.18 40.12
CA ILE A 133 30.48 42.35 41.58
C ILE A 133 31.45 43.48 41.94
N PHE A 134 32.60 43.57 41.27
CA PHE A 134 33.59 44.62 41.52
C PHE A 134 33.05 46.02 41.19
N ARG A 135 32.33 46.18 40.08
CA ARG A 135 31.68 47.45 39.72
C ARG A 135 30.50 47.80 40.63
N TYR A 136 29.90 46.81 41.28
CA TYR A 136 28.83 47.01 42.26
C TYR A 136 29.38 47.38 43.65
N ASN A 137 30.60 46.94 43.99
CA ASN A 137 31.23 47.19 45.29
C ASN A 137 32.18 48.41 45.30
N ASN A 138 32.47 48.99 44.14
CA ASN A 138 33.15 50.29 43.99
C ASN A 138 32.20 51.26 43.26
N PRO A 139 31.40 52.07 44.00
CA PRO A 139 30.55 53.10 43.40
C PRO A 139 31.35 54.24 42.76
#